data_AF-A0A7X8ITP7-F1
#
_entry.id   AF-A0A7X8ITP7-F1
#
_cell.length_a   1.000
_cell.length_b   1.000
_cell.length_c   1.000
_cell.angle_alpha   90.00
_cell.angle_beta   90.00
_cell.angle_gamma   90.00
#
_symmetry.space_group_name_H-M   'P 1'
#
loop_
_entity.id
_entity.type
_entity.pdbx_description
1 polymer ?
#
loop_
_entity_poly.entity_id
_entity_poly.type
_entity_poly.pdbx_seq_one_letter_code
_entity_poly.pdbx_strand_id
1 'polypeptide(L)'
;TQSSSEFTISFCVRENETETVRRILNEEFVHEMQDKLVNEVSVLSGMSIVSIVGDGMISTRGIAGKFFSALAFGGINIHAIAQGSSERSISTVVAKDEGDKAVRIAHRFFFDTMQTIELFLFGIGVVGGKLLEQVRLQQKELEKSNIALRVCGIANSRVMCLDRSSLDLSAWNDLLAASDTPSSVDGMLSFVRSEQPLNPVFVDCTATGDLPLRYADILEAGIHVVTPNKRANSGDMDYYQSIRSAAAKNRKRFLYETNVGAGLPVIDTFRNMLKSGDRLLRFEGIMSGSLSYIFGRLDEGIPFSQAVLEAREKGFTEPDPRDDLSGMDVARKALIIAREAGMTLNLDDVICEGALPDSFDTSGTVEEFLARLPEIDEWYKKRITAVKAAGNVLRFVGTITDGRAAAGPVEVPQDGPLAVITGGSNAFVFTTRYYSPIPLVIHGYGAGADVTAAGVFADILRTATW
;
A
#
# COMPACT_ATOMS: atom_id res chain seq x y z
N THR A 1 23.71 9.84 32.97
CA THR A 1 22.75 10.72 32.27
C THR A 1 21.67 11.13 33.23
N GLN A 2 21.37 12.42 33.37
CA GLN A 2 20.34 12.97 34.27
C GLN A 2 19.42 13.87 33.47
N SER A 3 18.11 13.72 33.68
CA SER A 3 17.05 14.61 33.20
C SER A 3 16.35 15.20 34.42
N SER A 4 16.07 16.50 34.41
CA SER A 4 15.41 17.19 35.52
C SER A 4 14.34 18.14 35.00
N SER A 5 13.19 18.13 35.64
CA SER A 5 12.15 19.16 35.55
C SER A 5 12.00 19.85 36.91
N GLU A 6 11.13 20.86 37.01
CA GLU A 6 10.83 21.53 38.29
C GLU A 6 10.34 20.55 39.39
N PHE A 7 9.78 19.40 39.00
CA PHE A 7 9.10 18.47 39.92
C PHE A 7 9.62 17.04 39.86
N THR A 8 10.58 16.72 38.99
CA THR A 8 11.04 15.34 38.81
C THR A 8 12.51 15.28 38.43
N ILE A 9 13.25 14.37 39.06
CA ILE A 9 14.62 14.04 38.69
C ILE A 9 14.65 12.57 38.26
N SER A 10 15.17 12.33 37.06
CA SER A 10 15.39 11.00 36.51
C SER A 10 16.86 10.85 36.16
N PHE A 11 17.48 9.74 36.55
CA PHE A 11 18.87 9.46 36.18
C PHE A 11 19.06 7.97 35.92
N CYS A 12 20.05 7.67 35.09
CA CYS A 12 20.39 6.29 34.76
C CYS A 12 21.53 5.79 35.63
N VAL A 13 21.41 4.55 36.10
CA VAL A 13 22.43 3.79 36.82
C VAL A 13 22.72 2.50 36.07
N ARG A 14 23.84 1.85 36.38
CA ARG A 14 24.11 0.52 35.82
C ARG A 14 23.12 -0.48 36.40
N GLU A 15 22.70 -1.45 35.58
CA GLU A 15 21.65 -2.41 35.94
C GLU A 15 21.99 -3.17 37.24
N ASN A 16 23.26 -3.50 37.46
CA ASN A 16 23.75 -4.17 38.66
C ASN A 16 23.79 -3.29 39.94
N GLU A 17 23.65 -1.97 39.81
CA GLU A 17 23.66 -1.01 40.92
C GLU A 17 22.25 -0.59 41.34
N THR A 18 21.23 -0.96 40.58
CA THR A 18 19.83 -0.53 40.72
C THR A 18 19.29 -0.70 42.14
N GLU A 19 19.43 -1.90 42.72
CA GLU A 19 18.91 -2.20 44.06
C GLU A 19 19.64 -1.43 45.16
N THR A 20 20.95 -1.29 45.04
CA THR A 20 21.77 -0.52 45.97
C THR A 20 21.37 0.95 45.96
N VAL A 21 21.21 1.54 44.77
CA VAL A 21 20.83 2.95 44.62
C VAL A 21 19.41 3.18 45.12
N ARG A 22 18.45 2.31 44.76
CA ARG A 22 17.06 2.41 45.24
C ARG A 22 16.99 2.40 46.76
N ARG A 23 17.74 1.49 47.40
CA ARG A 23 17.81 1.40 48.86
C ARG A 23 18.37 2.69 49.47
N ILE A 24 19.51 3.17 48.97
CA ILE A 24 20.15 4.40 49.49
C ILE A 24 19.22 5.61 49.36
N LEU A 25 18.54 5.78 48.22
CA LEU A 25 17.61 6.90 48.03
C LEU A 25 16.39 6.82 48.95
N ASN A 26 15.82 5.62 49.12
CA ASN A 26 14.68 5.44 50.02
C ASN A 26 15.06 5.63 51.49
N GLU A 27 16.29 5.28 51.88
CA GLU A 27 16.83 5.56 53.22
C GLU A 27 17.07 7.06 53.43
N GLU A 28 17.66 7.75 52.45
CA GLU A 28 17.99 9.18 52.54
C GLU A 28 16.74 10.07 52.60
N PHE A 29 15.73 9.77 51.78
CA PHE A 29 14.51 10.60 51.64
C PHE A 29 13.31 10.06 52.41
N VAL A 30 13.53 9.21 53.44
CA VAL A 30 12.44 8.51 54.14
C VAL A 30 11.45 9.48 54.80
N HIS A 31 11.93 10.59 55.35
CA HIS A 31 11.10 11.58 56.03
C HIS A 31 10.29 12.42 55.04
N GLU A 32 10.93 12.86 53.95
CA GLU A 32 10.31 13.61 52.88
C GLU A 32 9.21 12.81 52.17
N MET A 33 9.40 11.49 51.99
CA MET A 33 8.37 10.61 51.44
C MET A 33 7.19 10.42 52.42
N GLN A 34 7.46 10.30 53.72
CA GLN A 34 6.40 10.21 54.75
C GLN A 34 5.55 11.48 54.80
N ASP A 35 6.18 12.64 54.68
CA ASP A 35 5.53 13.95 54.64
C ASP A 35 4.94 14.29 53.27
N LYS A 36 5.05 13.37 52.28
CA LYS A 36 4.57 13.51 50.90
C LYS A 36 5.17 14.72 50.16
N LEU A 37 6.37 15.13 50.54
CA LEU A 37 7.15 16.16 49.87
C LEU A 37 7.83 15.61 48.61
N VAL A 38 8.16 14.30 48.60
CA VAL A 38 8.79 13.59 47.47
C VAL A 38 8.02 12.29 47.21
N ASN A 39 7.84 11.95 45.93
CA ASN A 39 7.22 10.68 45.52
C ASN A 39 8.17 9.50 45.76
N GLU A 40 7.62 8.29 45.84
CA GLU A 40 8.43 7.07 45.91
C GLU A 40 9.36 6.92 44.69
N VAL A 41 10.55 6.36 44.93
CA VAL A 41 11.54 6.10 43.87
C VAL A 41 11.05 4.97 42.97
N SER A 42 10.65 5.33 41.75
CA SER A 42 10.30 4.37 40.69
C SER A 42 11.54 3.92 39.92
N VAL A 43 11.66 2.62 39.66
CA VAL A 43 12.73 2.03 38.84
C VAL A 43 12.17 1.52 37.52
N LEU A 44 12.81 1.89 36.42
CA LEU A 44 12.58 1.34 35.09
C LEU A 44 13.82 0.54 34.65
N SER A 45 13.68 -0.78 34.62
CA SER A 45 14.73 -1.71 34.18
C SER A 45 14.70 -1.94 32.66
N GLY A 46 15.75 -2.54 32.10
CA GLY A 46 15.78 -2.89 30.68
C GLY A 46 15.88 -1.67 29.75
N MET A 47 16.69 -0.68 30.11
CA MET A 47 16.91 0.54 29.35
C MET A 47 18.34 0.64 28.81
N SER A 48 18.51 1.31 27.67
CA SER A 48 19.81 1.63 27.06
C SER A 48 19.94 3.13 26.82
N ILE A 49 21.16 3.66 26.96
CA ILE A 49 21.48 5.06 26.66
C ILE A 49 22.09 5.13 25.27
N VAL A 50 21.48 5.91 24.38
CA VAL A 50 22.02 6.22 23.06
C VAL A 50 22.36 7.69 23.03
N SER A 51 23.59 8.02 22.63
CA SER A 51 24.08 9.40 22.64
C SER A 51 24.69 9.77 21.31
N ILE A 52 24.38 10.96 20.84
CA ILE A 52 25.16 11.63 19.81
C ILE A 52 26.13 12.59 20.48
N VAL A 53 27.37 12.62 20.00
CA VAL A 53 28.45 13.46 20.56
C VAL A 53 29.19 14.12 19.41
N GLY A 54 29.40 15.42 19.47
CA GLY A 54 30.17 16.16 18.47
C GLY A 54 30.45 17.59 18.88
N ASP A 55 31.69 18.03 18.68
CA ASP A 55 32.12 19.39 19.03
C ASP A 55 31.39 20.47 18.21
N GLY A 56 30.99 20.14 16.96
CA GLY A 56 30.24 21.05 16.09
C GLY A 56 28.73 21.16 16.40
N MET A 57 28.21 20.44 17.41
CA MET A 57 26.77 20.44 17.71
C MET A 57 26.26 21.81 18.16
N ILE A 58 27.07 22.57 18.90
CA ILE A 58 26.73 23.89 19.45
C ILE A 58 26.46 24.89 18.32
N SER A 59 27.23 24.82 17.23
CA SER A 59 27.16 25.77 16.11
C SER A 59 26.30 25.27 14.95
N THR A 60 25.93 23.99 14.92
CA THR A 60 25.19 23.39 13.80
C THR A 60 23.70 23.28 14.13
N ARG A 61 22.89 24.10 13.48
CA ARG A 61 21.43 24.05 13.65
C ARG A 61 20.87 22.71 13.14
N GLY A 62 19.90 22.17 13.87
CA GLY A 62 19.12 21.01 13.44
C GLY A 62 19.66 19.63 13.85
N ILE A 63 20.82 19.53 14.50
CA ILE A 63 21.39 18.24 14.94
C ILE A 63 20.44 17.49 15.89
N ALA A 64 19.93 18.18 16.93
CA ALA A 64 18.98 17.59 17.87
C ALA A 64 17.71 17.08 17.16
N GLY A 65 17.14 17.92 16.29
CA GLY A 65 15.95 17.57 15.50
C GLY A 65 16.19 16.38 14.59
N LYS A 66 17.37 16.29 13.97
CA LYS A 66 17.78 15.17 13.11
C LYS A 66 17.88 13.87 13.91
N PHE A 67 18.45 13.89 15.12
CA PHE A 67 18.54 12.72 15.98
C PHE A 67 17.17 12.21 16.43
N PHE A 68 16.31 13.10 16.93
CA PHE A 68 14.96 12.71 17.34
C PHE A 68 14.10 12.24 16.17
N SER A 69 14.24 12.85 14.99
CA SER A 69 13.57 12.40 13.77
C SER A 69 14.05 11.00 13.36
N ALA A 70 15.33 10.70 13.53
CA ALA A 70 15.88 9.37 13.28
C ALA A 70 15.23 8.32 14.20
N LEU A 71 15.20 8.55 15.52
CA LEU A 71 14.56 7.63 16.47
C LEU A 71 13.07 7.45 16.20
N ALA A 72 12.35 8.55 15.94
CA ALA A 72 10.93 8.52 15.60
C ALA A 72 10.67 7.75 14.31
N PHE A 73 11.54 7.85 13.29
CA PHE A 73 11.44 7.06 12.07
C PHE A 73 11.55 5.56 12.36
N GLY A 74 12.44 5.17 13.29
CA GLY A 74 12.59 3.80 13.74
C GLY A 74 11.43 3.24 14.56
N GLY A 75 10.43 4.07 14.89
CA GLY A 75 9.37 3.73 15.83
C GLY A 75 9.85 3.62 17.27
N ILE A 76 11.02 4.19 17.59
CA ILE A 76 11.69 4.02 18.88
C ILE A 76 11.17 5.08 19.84
N ASN A 77 10.64 4.63 20.99
CA ASN A 77 10.13 5.54 22.01
C ASN A 77 11.28 6.06 22.91
N ILE A 78 11.22 7.34 23.25
CA ILE A 78 12.20 7.99 24.10
C ILE A 78 11.63 8.12 25.51
N HIS A 79 12.26 7.47 26.49
CA HIS A 79 11.84 7.47 27.89
C HIS A 79 12.41 8.64 28.68
N ALA A 80 13.62 9.08 28.34
CA ALA A 80 14.24 10.26 28.93
C ALA A 80 15.21 10.91 27.96
N ILE A 81 15.38 12.23 28.10
CA ILE A 81 16.31 13.03 27.33
C ILE A 81 17.21 13.77 28.31
N ALA A 82 18.50 13.81 28.00
CA ALA A 82 19.44 14.66 28.68
C ALA A 82 20.40 15.30 27.68
N GLN A 83 20.81 16.52 27.98
CA GLN A 83 21.85 17.22 27.24
C GLN A 83 23.02 17.45 28.19
N GLY A 84 24.23 17.17 27.71
CA GLY A 84 25.43 17.49 28.47
C GLY A 84 25.53 19.01 28.69
N SER A 85 26.07 19.45 29.83
CA SER A 85 26.26 20.87 30.14
C SER A 85 27.21 21.60 29.19
N SER A 86 28.06 20.86 28.47
CA SER A 86 28.89 21.38 27.38
C SER A 86 28.13 21.56 26.06
N GLU A 87 26.87 21.14 25.98
CA GLU A 87 26.02 21.10 24.79
C GLU A 87 26.60 20.31 23.60
N ARG A 88 27.66 19.53 23.84
CA ARG A 88 28.34 18.68 22.85
C ARG A 88 27.73 17.30 22.73
N SER A 89 26.76 16.97 23.58
CA SER A 89 26.11 15.67 23.57
C SER A 89 24.63 15.78 23.88
N ILE A 90 23.85 14.96 23.17
CA ILE A 90 22.44 14.71 23.47
C ILE A 90 22.30 13.21 23.66
N SER A 91 21.75 12.81 24.80
CA SER A 91 21.52 11.42 25.18
C SER A 91 20.03 11.17 25.30
N THR A 92 19.59 10.04 24.77
CA THR A 92 18.24 9.50 24.92
C THR A 92 18.29 8.16 25.62
N VAL A 93 17.29 7.90 26.46
CA VAL A 93 17.05 6.59 27.06
C VAL A 93 15.97 5.89 26.26
N VAL A 94 16.27 4.69 25.76
CA VAL A 94 15.40 3.85 24.95
C VAL A 94 15.31 2.45 25.56
N ALA A 95 14.35 1.64 25.14
CA ALA A 95 14.29 0.25 25.58
C ALA A 95 15.57 -0.51 25.16
N LYS A 96 16.03 -1.44 25.99
CA LYS A 96 17.32 -2.14 25.81
C LYS A 96 17.37 -2.92 24.50
N ASP A 97 16.27 -3.57 24.14
CA ASP A 97 16.09 -4.29 22.88
C ASP A 97 16.09 -3.37 21.65
N GLU A 98 15.74 -2.09 21.79
CA GLU A 98 15.78 -1.10 20.70
C GLU A 98 17.14 -0.38 20.56
N GLY A 99 18.06 -0.59 21.51
CA GLY A 99 19.34 0.15 21.58
C GLY A 99 20.18 0.04 20.31
N ASP A 100 20.36 -1.17 19.78
CA ASP A 100 21.14 -1.39 18.56
C ASP A 100 20.45 -0.77 17.33
N LYS A 101 19.13 -0.89 17.24
CA LYS A 101 18.32 -0.26 16.18
C LYS A 101 18.46 1.26 16.21
N ALA A 102 18.39 1.85 17.40
CA ALA A 102 18.55 3.30 17.60
C ALA A 102 19.91 3.79 17.10
N VAL A 103 20.99 3.08 17.41
CA VAL A 103 22.34 3.41 16.93
C VAL A 103 22.42 3.31 15.40
N ARG A 104 21.95 2.21 14.80
CA ARG A 104 21.96 2.04 13.33
C ARG A 104 21.18 3.15 12.61
N ILE A 105 19.98 3.49 13.10
CA ILE A 105 19.13 4.51 12.46
C ILE A 105 19.71 5.91 12.65
N ALA A 106 20.21 6.24 13.84
CA ALA A 106 20.89 7.51 14.08
C ALA A 106 22.10 7.65 13.15
N HIS A 107 22.96 6.64 13.10
CA HIS A 107 24.10 6.61 12.19
C HIS A 107 23.67 6.84 10.73
N ARG A 108 22.60 6.16 10.29
CA ARG A 108 22.08 6.33 8.92
C ARG A 108 21.71 7.78 8.61
N PHE A 109 20.99 8.43 9.53
CA PHE A 109 20.60 9.82 9.34
C PHE A 109 21.84 10.73 9.29
N PHE A 110 22.78 10.57 10.22
CA PHE A 110 23.91 11.50 10.36
C PHE A 110 24.97 11.42 9.27
N PHE A 111 25.24 10.22 8.74
CA PHE A 111 26.39 9.97 7.87
C PHE A 111 26.00 9.71 6.41
N ASP A 112 24.83 10.18 5.99
CA ASP A 112 24.35 10.14 4.59
C ASP A 112 24.49 8.75 3.94
N THR A 113 24.25 7.71 4.74
CA THR A 113 24.35 6.33 4.27
C THR A 113 23.11 5.98 3.46
N MET A 114 23.30 5.14 2.44
CA MET A 114 22.25 4.56 1.59
C MET A 114 20.92 4.36 2.32
N GLN A 115 19.85 4.94 1.78
CA GLN A 115 18.49 4.72 2.23
C GLN A 115 18.11 3.26 2.01
N THR A 116 17.99 2.51 3.08
CA THR A 116 17.63 1.09 2.99
C THR A 116 16.12 0.92 2.89
N ILE A 117 15.68 -0.02 2.06
CA ILE A 117 14.32 -0.55 2.02
C ILE A 117 14.45 -2.07 2.14
N GLU A 118 13.84 -2.67 3.16
CA GLU A 118 13.88 -4.12 3.42
C GLU A 118 12.55 -4.78 3.03
N LEU A 119 12.53 -5.47 1.90
CA LEU A 119 11.34 -5.98 1.25
C LEU A 119 10.99 -7.41 1.69
N PHE A 120 9.71 -7.63 2.02
CA PHE A 120 9.11 -8.94 2.26
C PHE A 120 7.96 -9.14 1.26
N LEU A 121 8.21 -9.91 0.20
CA LEU A 121 7.26 -10.13 -0.90
C LEU A 121 6.49 -11.45 -0.72
N PHE A 122 5.17 -11.35 -0.59
CA PHE A 122 4.27 -12.49 -0.60
C PHE A 122 3.53 -12.53 -1.94
N GLY A 123 3.48 -13.69 -2.58
CA GLY A 123 2.87 -13.87 -3.89
C GLY A 123 3.88 -13.68 -5.03
N ILE A 124 4.65 -14.73 -5.30
CA ILE A 124 5.63 -14.81 -6.40
C ILE A 124 5.03 -15.32 -7.73
N GLY A 125 3.75 -15.01 -7.97
CA GLY A 125 3.06 -15.35 -9.23
C GLY A 125 3.47 -14.43 -10.38
N VAL A 126 2.57 -14.19 -11.33
CA VAL A 126 2.85 -13.38 -12.52
C VAL A 126 3.35 -11.97 -12.16
N VAL A 127 2.64 -11.24 -11.29
CA VAL A 127 3.05 -9.88 -10.89
C VAL A 127 4.27 -9.89 -9.98
N GLY A 128 4.31 -10.75 -8.96
CA GLY A 128 5.44 -10.81 -8.02
C GLY A 128 6.75 -11.23 -8.67
N GLY A 129 6.73 -12.19 -9.59
CA GLY A 129 7.91 -12.58 -10.37
C GLY A 129 8.44 -11.43 -11.24
N LYS A 130 7.54 -10.68 -11.89
CA LYS A 130 7.90 -9.47 -12.65
C LYS A 130 8.45 -8.36 -11.76
N LEU A 131 7.91 -8.18 -10.56
CA LEU A 131 8.44 -7.24 -9.58
C LEU A 131 9.88 -7.61 -9.19
N LEU A 132 10.17 -8.88 -8.88
CA LEU A 132 11.53 -9.32 -8.56
C LEU A 132 12.50 -9.09 -9.72
N GLU A 133 12.06 -9.35 -10.96
CA GLU A 133 12.84 -9.07 -12.17
C GLU A 133 13.17 -7.57 -12.30
N GLN A 134 12.17 -6.71 -12.15
CA GLN A 134 12.34 -5.25 -12.21
C GLN A 134 13.27 -4.74 -11.09
N VAL A 135 13.09 -5.22 -9.86
CA VAL A 135 13.96 -4.90 -8.73
C VAL A 135 15.41 -5.30 -9.03
N ARG A 136 15.64 -6.52 -9.54
CA ARG A 136 16.98 -7.01 -9.92
C ARG A 136 17.64 -6.13 -10.98
N LEU A 137 16.88 -5.73 -12.01
CA LEU A 137 17.40 -4.89 -13.08
C LEU A 137 17.73 -3.47 -12.61
N GLN A 138 16.97 -2.94 -11.65
CA GLN A 138 17.10 -1.56 -11.19
C GLN A 138 18.15 -1.34 -10.10
N GLN A 139 18.71 -2.40 -9.49
CA GLN A 139 19.66 -2.32 -8.36
C GLN A 139 20.76 -1.25 -8.58
N LYS A 140 21.42 -1.26 -9.75
CA LYS A 140 22.51 -0.29 -10.06
C LYS A 140 22.04 1.17 -10.14
N GLU A 141 20.83 1.41 -10.62
CA GLU A 141 20.28 2.77 -10.69
C GLU A 141 19.78 3.27 -9.33
N LEU A 142 19.26 2.35 -8.48
CA LEU A 142 18.95 2.66 -7.09
C LEU A 142 20.20 3.04 -6.30
N GLU A 143 21.31 2.32 -6.53
CA GLU A 143 22.60 2.64 -5.90
C GLU A 143 23.06 4.06 -6.21
N LYS A 144 22.94 4.50 -7.47
CA LYS A 144 23.26 5.89 -7.86
C LYS A 144 22.36 6.93 -7.20
N SER A 145 21.14 6.54 -6.82
CA SER A 145 20.16 7.38 -6.13
C SER A 145 20.27 7.27 -4.61
N ASN A 146 21.35 6.69 -4.09
CA ASN A 146 21.56 6.40 -2.68
C ASN A 146 20.47 5.53 -2.02
N ILE A 147 19.87 4.60 -2.77
CA ILE A 147 18.86 3.66 -2.28
C ILE A 147 19.41 2.22 -2.32
N ALA A 148 19.35 1.53 -1.17
CA ALA A 148 19.66 0.10 -1.04
C ALA A 148 18.36 -0.69 -0.83
N LEU A 149 17.79 -1.23 -1.92
CA LEU A 149 16.61 -2.08 -1.86
C LEU A 149 17.01 -3.55 -1.70
N ARG A 150 16.80 -4.08 -0.49
CA ARG A 150 17.14 -5.45 -0.08
C ARG A 150 15.90 -6.31 -0.06
N VAL A 151 15.93 -7.47 -0.71
CA VAL A 151 14.82 -8.42 -0.64
C VAL A 151 15.11 -9.39 0.49
N CYS A 152 14.58 -9.08 1.67
CA CYS A 152 14.81 -9.84 2.89
C CYS A 152 13.88 -11.05 3.02
N GLY A 153 12.77 -11.09 2.27
CA GLY A 153 11.91 -12.26 2.24
C GLY A 153 11.09 -12.40 0.98
N ILE A 154 10.89 -13.65 0.56
CA ILE A 154 9.94 -14.03 -0.49
C ILE A 154 9.09 -15.21 -0.03
N ALA A 155 7.81 -15.25 -0.41
CA ALA A 155 6.90 -16.32 -0.03
C ALA A 155 5.90 -16.68 -1.14
N ASN A 156 5.62 -17.97 -1.27
CA ASN A 156 4.45 -18.48 -2.00
C ASN A 156 3.38 -18.97 -1.01
N SER A 157 2.37 -19.70 -1.51
CA SER A 157 1.28 -20.21 -0.67
C SER A 157 1.68 -21.33 0.31
N ARG A 158 2.90 -21.87 0.20
CA ARG A 158 3.38 -23.03 0.97
C ARG A 158 4.60 -22.70 1.83
N VAL A 159 5.60 -22.07 1.22
CA VAL A 159 6.93 -21.86 1.82
C VAL A 159 7.39 -20.41 1.68
N MET A 160 8.33 -20.00 2.52
CA MET A 160 8.99 -18.70 2.48
C MET A 160 10.50 -18.82 2.68
N CYS A 161 11.26 -17.85 2.19
CA CYS A 161 12.69 -17.68 2.48
C CYS A 161 12.88 -16.34 3.15
N LEU A 162 13.73 -16.28 4.18
CA LEU A 162 14.06 -15.07 4.91
C LEU A 162 15.59 -14.95 5.02
N ASP A 163 16.12 -13.77 4.74
CA ASP A 163 17.54 -13.44 4.85
C ASP A 163 17.71 -12.02 5.39
N ARG A 164 18.60 -11.85 6.37
CA ARG A 164 18.84 -10.56 7.03
C ARG A 164 19.44 -9.52 6.07
N SER A 165 20.27 -9.97 5.13
CA SER A 165 21.03 -9.11 4.23
C SER A 165 20.22 -8.82 2.97
N SER A 166 20.07 -9.82 2.10
CA SER A 166 19.23 -9.80 0.91
C SER A 166 19.35 -11.15 0.23
N LEU A 167 18.24 -11.67 -0.27
CA LEU A 167 18.21 -12.86 -1.12
C LEU A 167 18.87 -12.57 -2.48
N ASP A 168 19.49 -13.59 -3.07
CA ASP A 168 20.00 -13.54 -4.44
C ASP A 168 18.85 -13.65 -5.44
N LEU A 169 18.52 -12.52 -6.06
CA LEU A 169 17.44 -12.42 -7.04
C LEU A 169 17.75 -13.10 -8.38
N SER A 170 18.98 -13.56 -8.62
CA SER A 170 19.27 -14.35 -9.81
C SER A 170 18.83 -15.82 -9.66
N ALA A 171 18.73 -16.30 -8.42
CA ALA A 171 18.42 -17.68 -8.06
C ALA A 171 17.20 -17.83 -7.13
N TRP A 172 16.32 -16.81 -7.10
CA TRP A 172 15.20 -16.78 -6.13
C TRP A 172 14.25 -17.98 -6.25
N ASN A 173 14.05 -18.52 -7.47
CA ASN A 173 13.23 -19.71 -7.70
C ASN A 173 13.81 -20.94 -6.99
N ASP A 174 15.11 -21.15 -7.14
CA ASP A 174 15.81 -22.30 -6.54
C ASP A 174 15.87 -22.16 -5.01
N LEU A 175 16.12 -20.94 -4.52
CA LEU A 175 16.08 -20.63 -3.08
C LEU A 175 14.73 -20.99 -2.46
N LEU A 176 13.63 -20.62 -3.13
CA LEU A 176 12.29 -20.91 -2.61
C LEU A 176 11.92 -22.39 -2.75
N ALA A 177 12.33 -23.04 -3.83
CA ALA A 177 12.11 -24.48 -4.02
C ALA A 177 12.86 -25.33 -2.99
N ALA A 178 14.01 -24.85 -2.50
CA ALA A 178 14.81 -25.51 -1.47
C ALA A 178 14.39 -25.17 -0.04
N SER A 179 13.42 -24.28 0.17
CA SER A 179 13.01 -23.88 1.52
C SER A 179 11.97 -24.83 2.11
N ASP A 180 12.22 -25.26 3.33
CA ASP A 180 11.27 -26.01 4.16
C ASP A 180 10.52 -25.11 5.16
N THR A 181 10.78 -23.80 5.15
CA THR A 181 10.14 -22.87 6.10
C THR A 181 8.71 -22.56 5.64
N PRO A 182 7.67 -22.88 6.45
CA PRO A 182 6.28 -22.61 6.07
C PRO A 182 6.01 -21.13 5.86
N SER A 183 5.26 -20.79 4.82
CA SER A 183 4.82 -19.43 4.56
C SER A 183 3.90 -18.94 5.68
N SER A 184 4.30 -17.89 6.39
CA SER A 184 3.55 -17.35 7.53
C SER A 184 3.83 -15.88 7.76
N VAL A 185 2.77 -15.08 7.88
CA VAL A 185 2.85 -13.68 8.30
C VAL A 185 3.47 -13.60 9.71
N ASP A 186 3.06 -14.46 10.64
CA ASP A 186 3.58 -14.45 12.00
C ASP A 186 5.06 -14.87 12.07
N GLY A 187 5.49 -15.75 11.15
CA GLY A 187 6.90 -16.09 10.95
C GLY A 187 7.71 -14.87 10.48
N MET A 188 7.20 -14.14 9.48
CA MET A 188 7.83 -12.89 9.01
C MET A 188 7.85 -11.81 10.09
N LEU A 189 6.76 -11.62 10.84
CA LEU A 189 6.71 -10.67 11.96
C LEU A 189 7.74 -11.03 13.05
N SER A 190 7.92 -12.32 13.34
CA SER A 190 8.94 -12.79 14.29
C SER A 190 10.35 -12.47 13.82
N PHE A 191 10.63 -12.65 12.53
CA PHE A 191 11.89 -12.30 11.90
C PHE A 191 12.16 -10.79 11.93
N VAL A 192 11.15 -9.96 11.62
CA VAL A 192 11.28 -8.49 11.70
C VAL A 192 11.56 -8.04 13.14
N ARG A 193 10.95 -8.67 14.13
CA ARG A 193 11.25 -8.40 15.55
C ARG A 193 12.68 -8.76 15.93
N SER A 194 13.23 -9.87 15.42
CA SER A 194 14.61 -10.29 15.74
C SER A 194 15.65 -9.46 15.01
N GLU A 195 15.48 -9.25 13.71
CA GLU A 195 16.49 -8.59 12.88
C GLU A 195 16.40 -7.06 12.92
N GLN A 196 15.25 -6.52 13.33
CA GLN A 196 14.99 -5.08 13.46
C GLN A 196 15.43 -4.28 12.21
N PRO A 197 14.87 -4.57 11.03
CA PRO A 197 15.15 -3.83 9.81
C PRO A 197 14.84 -2.34 9.99
N LEU A 198 15.54 -1.50 9.22
CA LEU A 198 15.45 -0.05 9.34
C LEU A 198 14.17 0.49 8.69
N ASN A 199 13.80 -0.04 7.53
CA ASN A 199 12.62 0.35 6.76
C ASN A 199 11.93 -0.87 6.12
N PRO A 200 11.26 -1.72 6.92
CA PRO A 200 10.60 -2.90 6.41
C PRO A 200 9.36 -2.55 5.59
N VAL A 201 9.22 -3.20 4.44
CA VAL A 201 8.09 -3.08 3.52
C VAL A 201 7.54 -4.47 3.20
N PHE A 202 6.30 -4.69 3.58
CA PHE A 202 5.54 -5.87 3.18
C PHE A 202 4.84 -5.60 1.84
N VAL A 203 4.98 -6.54 0.91
CA VAL A 203 4.32 -6.48 -0.40
C VAL A 203 3.44 -7.70 -0.59
N ASP A 204 2.14 -7.48 -0.76
CA ASP A 204 1.20 -8.57 -1.08
C ASP A 204 0.80 -8.53 -2.55
N CYS A 205 1.43 -9.39 -3.35
CA CYS A 205 1.08 -9.66 -4.75
C CYS A 205 0.20 -10.93 -4.91
N THR A 206 -0.48 -11.37 -3.85
CA THR A 206 -1.46 -12.46 -3.94
C THR A 206 -2.82 -11.97 -4.48
N ALA A 207 -3.65 -12.90 -4.95
CA ALA A 207 -5.01 -12.62 -5.42
C ALA A 207 -6.10 -13.14 -4.45
N THR A 208 -5.77 -14.16 -3.66
CA THR A 208 -6.73 -14.91 -2.83
C THR A 208 -6.13 -15.27 -1.47
N GLY A 209 -7.00 -15.64 -0.52
CA GLY A 209 -6.64 -16.04 0.84
C GLY A 209 -6.88 -14.95 1.88
N ASP A 210 -6.43 -15.23 3.10
CA ASP A 210 -6.70 -14.43 4.29
C ASP A 210 -5.57 -13.43 4.61
N LEU A 211 -4.49 -13.45 3.82
CA LEU A 211 -3.35 -12.54 3.98
C LEU A 211 -3.77 -11.05 3.97
N PRO A 212 -4.69 -10.59 3.08
CA PRO A 212 -5.17 -9.21 3.12
C PRO A 212 -5.88 -8.81 4.42
N LEU A 213 -6.31 -9.77 5.25
CA LEU A 213 -6.95 -9.53 6.55
C LEU A 213 -5.93 -9.26 7.67
N ARG A 214 -4.63 -9.40 7.39
CA ARG A 214 -3.53 -9.19 8.34
C ARG A 214 -2.82 -7.84 8.18
N TYR A 215 -3.28 -6.96 7.29
CA TYR A 215 -2.59 -5.69 7.01
C TYR A 215 -2.56 -4.75 8.20
N ALA A 216 -3.62 -4.71 9.01
CA ALA A 216 -3.64 -3.92 10.24
C ALA A 216 -2.50 -4.37 11.18
N ASP A 217 -2.39 -5.68 11.45
CA ASP A 217 -1.32 -6.24 12.29
C ASP A 217 0.09 -5.92 11.77
N ILE A 218 0.29 -5.99 10.45
CA ILE A 218 1.58 -5.68 9.81
C ILE A 218 1.94 -4.20 9.98
N LEU A 219 0.96 -3.30 9.81
CA LEU A 219 1.15 -1.87 10.03
C LEU A 219 1.42 -1.57 11.51
N GLU A 220 0.74 -2.26 12.43
CA GLU A 220 0.96 -2.15 13.87
C GLU A 220 2.34 -2.67 14.31
N ALA A 221 2.91 -3.62 13.59
CA ALA A 221 4.29 -4.05 13.77
C ALA A 221 5.33 -3.05 13.20
N GLY A 222 4.90 -1.89 12.71
CA GLY A 222 5.79 -0.85 12.18
C GLY A 222 6.33 -1.13 10.78
N ILE A 223 5.59 -1.93 9.98
CA ILE A 223 5.96 -2.31 8.62
C ILE A 223 5.07 -1.58 7.61
N HIS A 224 5.64 -1.05 6.53
CA HIS A 224 4.86 -0.47 5.43
C HIS A 224 4.12 -1.58 4.66
N VAL A 225 2.94 -1.31 4.11
CA VAL A 225 2.21 -2.27 3.27
C VAL A 225 2.04 -1.68 1.87
N VAL A 226 2.44 -2.44 0.85
CA VAL A 226 2.22 -2.15 -0.57
C VAL A 226 1.47 -3.32 -1.19
N THR A 227 0.42 -3.08 -1.99
CA THR A 227 -0.34 -4.19 -2.56
C THR A 227 -1.11 -3.83 -3.83
N PRO A 228 -1.07 -4.70 -4.87
CA PRO A 228 -2.09 -4.72 -5.94
C PRO A 228 -3.38 -5.46 -5.56
N ASN A 229 -3.46 -6.02 -4.35
CA ASN A 229 -4.62 -6.77 -3.90
C ASN A 229 -5.74 -5.82 -3.47
N LYS A 230 -6.85 -5.87 -4.21
CA LYS A 230 -8.02 -5.02 -4.00
C LYS A 230 -8.81 -5.37 -2.74
N ARG A 231 -8.70 -6.60 -2.22
CA ARG A 231 -9.58 -7.13 -1.16
C ARG A 231 -9.64 -6.25 0.09
N ALA A 232 -8.52 -5.70 0.53
CA ALA A 232 -8.49 -4.83 1.69
C ALA A 232 -9.23 -3.49 1.47
N ASN A 233 -9.24 -2.98 0.24
CA ASN A 233 -9.87 -1.70 -0.09
C ASN A 233 -11.32 -1.84 -0.57
N SER A 234 -11.71 -3.02 -1.05
CA SER A 234 -13.07 -3.35 -1.47
C SER A 234 -13.81 -4.30 -0.51
N GLY A 235 -13.23 -4.58 0.65
CA GLY A 235 -13.82 -5.42 1.69
C GLY A 235 -14.72 -4.62 2.63
N ASP A 236 -14.95 -5.17 3.82
CA ASP A 236 -15.74 -4.54 4.88
C ASP A 236 -15.24 -3.13 5.27
N MET A 237 -16.17 -2.23 5.62
CA MET A 237 -15.85 -0.83 5.94
C MET A 237 -15.07 -0.69 7.26
N ASP A 238 -15.33 -1.52 8.27
CA ASP A 238 -14.62 -1.46 9.55
C ASP A 238 -13.16 -1.89 9.35
N TYR A 239 -12.95 -2.94 8.55
CA TYR A 239 -11.61 -3.37 8.19
C TYR A 239 -10.87 -2.34 7.32
N TYR A 240 -11.56 -1.71 6.37
CA TYR A 240 -11.01 -0.59 5.59
C TYR A 240 -10.51 0.52 6.52
N GLN A 241 -11.30 0.93 7.51
CA GLN A 241 -10.95 1.97 8.47
C GLN A 241 -9.82 1.53 9.42
N SER A 242 -9.82 0.28 9.89
CA SER A 242 -8.80 -0.24 10.80
C SER A 242 -7.38 -0.15 10.20
N ILE A 243 -7.23 -0.47 8.91
CA ILE A 243 -5.96 -0.32 8.17
C ILE A 243 -5.49 1.13 8.18
N ARG A 244 -6.38 2.10 7.91
CA ARG A 244 -6.01 3.53 7.89
C ARG A 244 -5.60 4.01 9.28
N SER A 245 -6.34 3.60 10.30
CA SER A 245 -6.03 3.90 11.70
C SER A 245 -4.68 3.32 12.12
N ALA A 246 -4.40 2.06 11.77
CA ALA A 246 -3.12 1.41 12.05
C ALA A 246 -1.96 2.11 11.33
N ALA A 247 -2.13 2.46 10.04
CA ALA A 247 -1.12 3.20 9.28
C ALA A 247 -0.82 4.57 9.91
N ALA A 248 -1.85 5.34 10.27
CA ALA A 248 -1.69 6.66 10.88
C ALA A 248 -1.04 6.58 12.27
N LYS A 249 -1.52 5.69 13.14
CA LYS A 249 -1.01 5.49 14.50
C LYS A 249 0.48 5.14 14.51
N ASN A 250 0.91 4.26 13.60
CA ASN A 250 2.27 3.75 13.56
C ASN A 250 3.19 4.52 12.59
N ARG A 251 2.67 5.61 11.98
CA ARG A 251 3.39 6.42 10.98
C ARG A 251 3.92 5.58 9.81
N LYS A 252 3.16 4.57 9.40
CA LYS A 252 3.46 3.70 8.27
C LYS A 252 2.55 4.03 7.08
N ARG A 253 3.00 3.60 5.91
CA ARG A 253 2.29 3.85 4.65
C ARG A 253 1.57 2.57 4.23
N PHE A 254 0.31 2.72 3.87
CA PHE A 254 -0.45 1.74 3.13
C PHE A 254 -0.64 2.27 1.70
N LEU A 255 -0.03 1.60 0.72
CA LEU A 255 0.05 2.02 -0.67
C LEU A 255 -0.55 0.95 -1.57
N TYR A 256 -1.31 1.38 -2.56
CA TYR A 256 -2.21 0.53 -3.35
C TYR A 256 -2.58 1.21 -4.67
N GLU A 257 -1.63 1.92 -5.28
CA GLU A 257 -1.82 2.62 -6.57
C GLU A 257 -2.40 1.67 -7.62
N THR A 258 -1.91 0.42 -7.60
CA THR A 258 -2.25 -0.62 -8.57
C THR A 258 -3.60 -1.28 -8.39
N ASN A 259 -4.34 -0.96 -7.32
CA ASN A 259 -5.70 -1.43 -7.15
C ASN A 259 -6.65 -0.88 -8.24
N VAL A 260 -6.36 0.31 -8.76
CA VAL A 260 -7.17 0.98 -9.79
C VAL A 260 -6.24 1.57 -10.86
N GLY A 261 -6.25 1.00 -12.07
CA GLY A 261 -5.45 1.52 -13.19
C GLY A 261 -4.06 0.90 -13.36
N ALA A 262 -3.75 -0.21 -12.67
CA ALA A 262 -2.47 -0.91 -12.76
C ALA A 262 -1.27 0.02 -12.46
N GLY A 263 -0.48 0.40 -13.46
CA GLY A 263 0.66 1.30 -13.27
C GLY A 263 0.33 2.79 -13.40
N LEU A 264 -0.92 3.15 -13.73
CA LEU A 264 -1.33 4.53 -13.90
C LEU A 264 -1.45 5.25 -12.54
N PRO A 265 -1.05 6.53 -12.45
CA PRO A 265 -1.08 7.30 -11.21
C PRO A 265 -2.50 7.82 -10.92
N VAL A 266 -3.46 6.93 -10.66
CA VAL A 266 -4.87 7.26 -10.46
C VAL A 266 -5.15 7.67 -9.01
N ILE A 267 -4.82 6.79 -8.06
CA ILE A 267 -5.15 6.93 -6.64
C ILE A 267 -4.36 8.09 -6.04
N ASP A 268 -3.04 8.17 -6.23
CA ASP A 268 -2.27 9.24 -5.61
C ASP A 268 -2.63 10.62 -6.16
N THR A 269 -2.81 10.73 -7.48
CA THR A 269 -3.26 11.97 -8.11
C THR A 269 -4.59 12.41 -7.52
N PHE A 270 -5.57 11.51 -7.46
CA PHE A 270 -6.88 11.81 -6.91
C PHE A 270 -6.82 12.21 -5.42
N ARG A 271 -6.06 11.48 -4.60
CA ARG A 271 -5.87 11.80 -3.18
C ARG A 271 -5.21 13.15 -2.98
N ASN A 272 -4.23 13.52 -3.81
CA ASN A 272 -3.56 14.81 -3.73
C ASN A 272 -4.50 15.97 -4.08
N MET A 273 -5.42 15.77 -5.03
CA MET A 273 -6.49 16.74 -5.31
C MET A 273 -7.41 16.93 -4.10
N LEU A 274 -7.85 15.86 -3.45
CA LEU A 274 -8.72 15.96 -2.28
C LEU A 274 -8.00 16.61 -1.08
N LYS A 275 -6.73 16.27 -0.85
CA LYS A 275 -5.91 16.87 0.22
C LYS A 275 -5.69 18.37 0.05
N SER A 276 -5.68 18.87 -1.18
CA SER A 276 -5.53 20.31 -1.46
C SER A 276 -6.85 21.09 -1.35
N GLY A 277 -7.96 20.43 -0.99
CA GLY A 277 -9.27 21.04 -0.79
C GLY A 277 -10.20 20.97 -2.01
N ASP A 278 -9.84 20.19 -3.04
CA ASP A 278 -10.74 19.87 -4.14
C ASP A 278 -11.86 18.91 -3.69
N ARG A 279 -12.89 18.74 -4.52
CA ARG A 279 -14.02 17.85 -4.28
C ARG A 279 -14.44 17.16 -5.57
N LEU A 280 -14.58 15.84 -5.52
CA LEU A 280 -15.17 15.08 -6.62
C LEU A 280 -16.63 15.50 -6.86
N LEU A 281 -16.96 15.83 -8.11
CA LEU A 281 -18.35 16.08 -8.55
C LEU A 281 -18.88 14.86 -9.31
N ARG A 282 -18.07 14.33 -10.22
CA ARG A 282 -18.41 13.17 -11.05
C ARG A 282 -17.13 12.42 -11.42
N PHE A 283 -17.22 11.10 -11.39
CA PHE A 283 -16.18 10.21 -11.89
C PHE A 283 -16.78 9.29 -12.94
N GLU A 284 -16.01 9.05 -13.99
CA GLU A 284 -16.28 8.01 -14.98
C GLU A 284 -14.97 7.29 -15.32
N GLY A 285 -14.99 5.96 -15.37
CA GLY A 285 -13.79 5.20 -15.68
C GLY A 285 -14.05 3.94 -16.48
N ILE A 286 -13.31 3.79 -17.58
CA ILE A 286 -13.15 2.51 -18.27
C ILE A 286 -12.00 1.79 -17.58
N MET A 287 -12.32 0.78 -16.77
CA MET A 287 -11.39 0.19 -15.81
C MET A 287 -11.12 -1.31 -16.02
N SER A 288 -11.65 -1.90 -17.10
CA SER A 288 -11.44 -3.29 -17.50
C SER A 288 -10.94 -3.32 -18.94
N GLY A 289 -9.78 -3.94 -19.17
CA GLY A 289 -9.21 -4.11 -20.50
C GLY A 289 -10.09 -5.03 -21.37
N SER A 290 -10.59 -6.12 -20.80
CA SER A 290 -11.49 -7.08 -21.47
C SER A 290 -12.75 -6.38 -21.98
N LEU A 291 -13.44 -5.62 -21.10
CA LEU A 291 -14.68 -4.92 -21.45
C LEU A 291 -14.40 -3.72 -22.38
N SER A 292 -13.30 -3.00 -22.19
CA SER A 292 -12.84 -1.94 -23.10
C SER A 292 -12.64 -2.47 -24.52
N TYR A 293 -12.00 -3.64 -24.65
CA TYR A 293 -11.82 -4.30 -25.94
C TYR A 293 -13.15 -4.73 -26.55
N ILE A 294 -13.98 -5.47 -25.80
CA ILE A 294 -15.28 -5.99 -26.29
C ILE A 294 -16.18 -4.85 -26.78
N PHE A 295 -16.40 -3.83 -25.95
CA PHE A 295 -17.25 -2.69 -26.31
C PHE A 295 -16.65 -1.83 -27.43
N GLY A 296 -15.33 -1.78 -27.56
CA GLY A 296 -14.68 -1.16 -28.72
C GLY A 296 -14.98 -1.91 -30.03
N ARG A 297 -14.97 -3.24 -30.03
CA ARG A 297 -15.29 -4.06 -31.22
C ARG A 297 -16.75 -3.93 -31.64
N LEU A 298 -17.66 -3.74 -30.69
CA LEU A 298 -19.07 -3.46 -30.95
C LEU A 298 -19.27 -2.18 -31.80
N ASP A 299 -18.44 -1.16 -31.61
CA ASP A 299 -18.50 0.06 -32.43
C ASP A 299 -18.16 -0.20 -33.90
N GLU A 300 -17.28 -1.19 -34.14
CA GLU A 300 -16.90 -1.64 -35.48
C GLU A 300 -17.95 -2.55 -36.14
N GLY A 301 -19.08 -2.80 -35.46
CA GLY A 301 -20.17 -3.62 -35.96
C GLY A 301 -19.96 -5.13 -35.78
N ILE A 302 -18.97 -5.52 -34.97
CA ILE A 302 -18.71 -6.92 -34.65
C ILE A 302 -19.76 -7.43 -33.66
N PRO A 303 -20.31 -8.65 -33.86
CA PRO A 303 -21.23 -9.25 -32.89
C PRO A 303 -20.59 -9.39 -31.50
N PHE A 304 -21.40 -9.29 -30.44
CA PHE A 304 -20.91 -9.38 -29.06
C PHE A 304 -20.24 -10.73 -28.81
N SER A 305 -20.87 -11.82 -29.25
CA SER A 305 -20.34 -13.17 -29.15
C SER A 305 -18.93 -13.30 -29.74
N GLN A 306 -18.72 -12.77 -30.95
CA GLN A 306 -17.44 -12.76 -31.63
C GLN A 306 -16.42 -11.87 -30.90
N ALA A 307 -16.83 -10.70 -30.41
CA ALA A 307 -15.95 -9.81 -29.66
C ALA A 307 -15.42 -10.45 -28.36
N VAL A 308 -16.26 -11.23 -27.65
CA VAL A 308 -15.83 -12.01 -26.47
C VAL A 308 -14.84 -13.10 -26.86
N LEU A 309 -15.10 -13.84 -27.94
CA LEU A 309 -14.19 -14.89 -28.42
C LEU A 309 -12.82 -14.31 -28.82
N GLU A 310 -12.81 -13.21 -29.57
CA GLU A 310 -11.57 -12.52 -29.95
C GLU A 310 -10.80 -12.01 -28.71
N ALA A 311 -11.51 -11.49 -27.70
CA ALA A 311 -10.89 -11.05 -26.46
C ALA A 311 -10.20 -12.21 -25.71
N ARG A 312 -10.85 -13.38 -25.69
CA ARG A 312 -10.32 -14.61 -25.08
C ARG A 312 -9.10 -15.14 -25.85
N GLU A 313 -9.16 -15.18 -27.18
CA GLU A 313 -8.03 -15.60 -28.03
C GLU A 313 -6.79 -14.71 -27.84
N LYS A 314 -7.00 -13.41 -27.61
CA LYS A 314 -5.93 -12.45 -27.31
C LYS A 314 -5.45 -12.50 -25.86
N GLY A 315 -6.06 -13.33 -25.02
CA GLY A 315 -5.73 -13.44 -23.60
C GLY A 315 -6.12 -12.21 -22.77
N PHE A 316 -7.12 -11.44 -23.21
CA PHE A 316 -7.63 -10.32 -22.42
C PHE A 316 -8.60 -10.76 -21.32
N THR A 317 -9.36 -11.82 -21.54
CA THR A 317 -10.29 -12.34 -20.53
C THR A 317 -9.60 -13.29 -19.56
N GLU A 318 -10.20 -13.46 -18.39
CA GLU A 318 -9.93 -14.60 -17.52
C GLU A 318 -10.26 -15.94 -18.23
N PRO A 319 -9.78 -17.09 -17.71
CA PRO A 319 -10.10 -18.40 -18.28
C PRO A 319 -11.61 -18.64 -18.46
N ASP A 320 -12.41 -18.09 -17.54
CA ASP A 320 -13.86 -17.99 -17.62
C ASP A 320 -14.27 -16.53 -17.88
N PRO A 321 -14.72 -16.17 -19.10
CA PRO A 321 -15.11 -14.80 -19.43
C PRO A 321 -16.26 -14.24 -18.58
N ARG A 322 -17.03 -15.09 -17.89
CA ARG A 322 -18.11 -14.64 -16.99
C ARG A 322 -17.57 -13.75 -15.87
N ASP A 323 -16.34 -13.98 -15.43
CA ASP A 323 -15.71 -13.19 -14.37
C ASP A 323 -15.54 -11.71 -14.80
N ASP A 324 -15.10 -11.47 -16.04
CA ASP A 324 -15.01 -10.13 -16.63
C ASP A 324 -16.40 -9.54 -16.93
N LEU A 325 -17.27 -10.34 -17.57
CA LEU A 325 -18.57 -9.89 -18.06
C LEU A 325 -19.56 -9.55 -16.94
N SER A 326 -19.33 -10.07 -15.73
CA SER A 326 -20.11 -9.71 -14.53
C SER A 326 -20.02 -8.22 -14.17
N GLY A 327 -18.95 -7.52 -14.57
CA GLY A 327 -18.69 -6.14 -14.17
C GLY A 327 -18.16 -6.00 -12.73
N MET A 328 -18.02 -7.09 -11.98
CA MET A 328 -17.69 -7.04 -10.55
C MET A 328 -16.31 -6.46 -10.25
N ASP A 329 -15.31 -6.66 -11.13
CA ASP A 329 -14.01 -6.02 -10.99
C ASP A 329 -14.10 -4.49 -11.16
N VAL A 330 -14.94 -4.02 -12.10
CA VAL A 330 -15.21 -2.59 -12.31
C VAL A 330 -15.96 -2.01 -11.09
N ALA A 331 -16.94 -2.74 -10.54
CA ALA A 331 -17.65 -2.35 -9.32
C ALA A 331 -16.71 -2.20 -8.12
N ARG A 332 -15.80 -3.16 -7.91
CA ARG A 332 -14.76 -3.06 -6.86
C ARG A 332 -13.85 -1.86 -7.05
N LYS A 333 -13.43 -1.56 -8.29
CA LYS A 333 -12.58 -0.39 -8.57
C LYS A 333 -13.34 0.92 -8.35
N ALA A 334 -14.61 1.00 -8.74
CA ALA A 334 -15.47 2.14 -8.47
C ALA A 334 -15.68 2.36 -6.96
N LEU A 335 -15.88 1.29 -6.19
CA LEU A 335 -15.95 1.34 -4.71
C LEU A 335 -14.69 1.95 -4.10
N ILE A 336 -13.52 1.53 -4.58
CA ILE A 336 -12.24 2.06 -4.07
C ILE A 336 -12.16 3.56 -4.31
N ILE A 337 -12.47 4.04 -5.52
CA ILE A 337 -12.49 5.49 -5.82
C ILE A 337 -13.54 6.23 -4.98
N ALA A 338 -14.72 5.64 -4.77
CA ALA A 338 -15.77 6.24 -3.96
C ALA A 338 -15.35 6.41 -2.51
N ARG A 339 -14.70 5.39 -1.93
CA ARG A 339 -14.12 5.45 -0.59
C ARG A 339 -13.01 6.49 -0.49
N GLU A 340 -12.13 6.58 -1.47
CA GLU A 340 -11.11 7.65 -1.53
C GLU A 340 -11.74 9.05 -1.62
N ALA A 341 -12.91 9.19 -2.26
CA ALA A 341 -13.69 10.42 -2.28
C ALA A 341 -14.37 10.77 -0.94
N GLY A 342 -14.20 9.93 0.10
CA GLY A 342 -14.77 10.12 1.44
C GLY A 342 -16.15 9.48 1.64
N MET A 343 -16.61 8.65 0.71
CA MET A 343 -17.91 7.97 0.83
C MET A 343 -17.80 6.74 1.74
N THR A 344 -18.84 6.50 2.55
CA THR A 344 -18.97 5.30 3.38
C THR A 344 -19.88 4.31 2.66
N LEU A 345 -19.29 3.43 1.85
CA LEU A 345 -19.99 2.44 1.03
C LEU A 345 -19.35 1.07 1.21
N ASN A 346 -20.15 0.02 1.09
CA ASN A 346 -19.75 -1.37 0.89
C ASN A 346 -20.00 -1.80 -0.56
N LEU A 347 -19.52 -2.99 -0.93
CA LEU A 347 -19.69 -3.50 -2.29
C LEU A 347 -21.17 -3.68 -2.66
N ASP A 348 -22.00 -4.06 -1.70
CA ASP A 348 -23.45 -4.24 -1.88
C ASP A 348 -24.19 -2.91 -2.13
N ASP A 349 -23.57 -1.77 -1.80
CA ASP A 349 -24.11 -0.45 -2.11
C ASP A 349 -23.80 0.01 -3.55
N VAL A 350 -22.93 -0.72 -4.27
CA VAL A 350 -22.54 -0.40 -5.65
C VAL A 350 -23.50 -1.07 -6.61
N ILE A 351 -24.16 -0.27 -7.44
CA ILE A 351 -25.05 -0.78 -8.49
C ILE A 351 -24.18 -1.45 -9.57
N CYS A 352 -24.36 -2.74 -9.84
CA CYS A 352 -23.58 -3.46 -10.84
C CYS A 352 -24.51 -4.07 -11.89
N GLU A 353 -24.56 -3.46 -13.09
CA GLU A 353 -25.18 -4.05 -14.29
C GLU A 353 -24.07 -4.75 -15.08
N GLY A 354 -24.19 -6.07 -15.24
CA GLY A 354 -23.25 -6.85 -16.04
C GLY A 354 -23.33 -6.52 -17.54
N ALA A 355 -22.41 -7.08 -18.32
CA ALA A 355 -22.44 -6.97 -19.78
C ALA A 355 -23.49 -7.89 -20.43
N LEU A 356 -24.11 -8.77 -19.65
CA LEU A 356 -25.14 -9.71 -20.12
C LEU A 356 -26.51 -9.25 -19.61
N PRO A 357 -27.58 -9.37 -20.41
CA PRO A 357 -28.94 -9.14 -19.91
C PRO A 357 -29.29 -10.10 -18.77
N ASP A 358 -30.07 -9.65 -17.78
CA ASP A 358 -30.49 -10.46 -16.63
C ASP A 358 -31.22 -11.76 -17.03
N SER A 359 -31.85 -11.78 -18.21
CA SER A 359 -32.55 -12.95 -18.75
C SER A 359 -31.63 -13.99 -19.39
N PHE A 360 -30.33 -13.72 -19.51
CA PHE A 360 -29.38 -14.60 -20.19
C PHE A 360 -28.90 -15.73 -19.26
N ASP A 361 -28.93 -16.97 -19.74
CA ASP A 361 -28.49 -18.12 -18.95
C ASP A 361 -26.96 -18.26 -18.92
N THR A 362 -26.37 -17.95 -17.76
CA THR A 362 -24.92 -18.04 -17.50
C THR A 362 -24.47 -19.39 -16.94
N SER A 363 -25.36 -20.38 -16.78
CA SER A 363 -25.07 -21.68 -16.17
C SER A 363 -24.25 -22.61 -17.08
N GLY A 364 -23.82 -23.77 -16.57
CA GLY A 364 -23.10 -24.77 -17.37
C GLY A 364 -21.60 -24.48 -17.57
N THR A 365 -20.98 -25.23 -18.48
CA THR A 365 -19.55 -25.13 -18.78
C THR A 365 -19.21 -23.83 -19.52
N VAL A 366 -17.93 -23.47 -19.57
CA VAL A 366 -17.46 -22.30 -20.33
C VAL A 366 -17.80 -22.45 -21.82
N GLU A 367 -17.67 -23.66 -22.36
CA GLU A 367 -17.98 -23.96 -23.76
C GLU A 367 -19.47 -23.80 -24.06
N GLU A 368 -20.35 -24.30 -23.18
CA GLU A 368 -21.80 -24.14 -23.31
C GLU A 368 -22.22 -22.68 -23.22
N PHE A 369 -21.64 -21.93 -22.28
CA PHE A 369 -21.85 -20.50 -22.13
C PHE A 369 -21.46 -19.73 -23.41
N LEU A 370 -20.27 -19.99 -23.94
CA LEU A 370 -19.78 -19.34 -25.17
C LEU A 370 -20.64 -19.69 -26.38
N ALA A 371 -21.16 -20.91 -26.46
CA ALA A 371 -22.05 -21.34 -27.54
C ALA A 371 -23.42 -20.63 -27.52
N ARG A 372 -23.87 -20.14 -26.35
CA ARG A 372 -25.12 -19.37 -26.19
C ARG A 372 -24.96 -17.87 -26.42
N LEU A 373 -23.75 -17.31 -26.36
CA LEU A 373 -23.53 -15.87 -26.56
C LEU A 373 -24.16 -15.29 -27.85
N PRO A 374 -24.25 -16.02 -28.98
CA PRO A 374 -24.92 -15.50 -30.18
C PRO A 374 -26.40 -15.12 -29.97
N GLU A 375 -27.08 -15.65 -28.95
CA GLU A 375 -28.48 -15.34 -28.63
C GLU A 375 -28.71 -13.85 -28.30
N ILE A 376 -27.67 -13.14 -27.85
CA ILE A 376 -27.74 -11.72 -27.46
C ILE A 376 -27.15 -10.76 -28.50
N ASP A 377 -26.67 -11.25 -29.64
CA ASP A 377 -26.04 -10.41 -30.67
C ASP A 377 -27.05 -9.41 -31.28
N GLU A 378 -28.26 -9.86 -31.60
CA GLU A 378 -29.32 -8.98 -32.13
C GLU A 378 -29.82 -7.98 -31.08
N TRP A 379 -29.77 -8.34 -29.78
CA TRP A 379 -30.07 -7.41 -28.70
C TRP A 379 -29.04 -6.28 -28.63
N TYR A 380 -27.75 -6.62 -28.65
CA TYR A 380 -26.67 -5.64 -28.66
C TYR A 380 -26.67 -4.76 -29.92
N LYS A 381 -26.90 -5.36 -31.09
CA LYS A 381 -26.99 -4.63 -32.36
C LYS A 381 -28.08 -3.56 -32.33
N LYS A 382 -29.26 -3.88 -31.77
CA LYS A 382 -30.34 -2.89 -31.57
C LYS A 382 -29.92 -1.79 -30.61
N ARG A 383 -29.30 -2.14 -29.47
CA ARG A 383 -28.80 -1.17 -28.47
C ARG A 383 -27.77 -0.22 -29.09
N ILE A 384 -26.75 -0.73 -29.77
CA ILE A 384 -25.69 0.06 -30.43
C ILE A 384 -26.29 0.97 -31.52
N THR A 385 -27.23 0.48 -32.32
CA THR A 385 -27.88 1.29 -33.36
C THR A 385 -28.62 2.49 -32.77
N ALA A 386 -29.35 2.28 -31.66
CA ALA A 386 -30.06 3.36 -30.97
C ALA A 386 -29.08 4.38 -30.36
N VAL A 387 -28.02 3.91 -29.70
CA VAL A 387 -26.97 4.75 -29.08
C VAL A 387 -26.27 5.61 -30.13
N LYS A 388 -25.88 5.02 -31.27
CA LYS A 388 -25.28 5.76 -32.39
C LYS A 388 -26.22 6.79 -33.00
N ALA A 389 -27.52 6.47 -33.13
CA ALA A 389 -28.52 7.41 -33.63
C ALA A 389 -28.70 8.63 -32.71
N ALA A 390 -28.40 8.49 -31.41
CA ALA A 390 -28.40 9.57 -30.43
C ALA A 390 -27.08 10.38 -30.40
N GLY A 391 -26.08 10.06 -31.22
CA GLY A 391 -24.77 10.72 -31.21
C GLY A 391 -23.85 10.25 -30.07
N ASN A 392 -24.12 9.08 -29.51
CA ASN A 392 -23.38 8.48 -28.39
C ASN A 392 -22.66 7.20 -28.83
N VAL A 393 -21.78 6.69 -27.96
CA VAL A 393 -21.19 5.35 -28.03
C VAL A 393 -21.43 4.60 -26.72
N LEU A 394 -21.47 3.27 -26.77
CA LEU A 394 -21.71 2.45 -25.58
C LEU A 394 -20.38 2.02 -24.96
N ARG A 395 -20.17 2.29 -23.67
CA ARG A 395 -18.97 1.90 -22.94
C ARG A 395 -19.33 1.22 -21.63
N PHE A 396 -18.54 0.23 -21.24
CA PHE A 396 -18.65 -0.31 -19.89
C PHE A 396 -17.80 0.52 -18.93
N VAL A 397 -18.44 1.20 -17.98
CA VAL A 397 -17.79 2.19 -17.12
C VAL A 397 -18.15 1.98 -15.65
N GLY A 398 -17.23 2.33 -14.76
CA GLY A 398 -17.57 2.67 -13.39
C GLY A 398 -17.91 4.15 -13.32
N THR A 399 -18.99 4.51 -12.61
CA THR A 399 -19.42 5.89 -12.43
C THR A 399 -19.59 6.21 -10.95
N ILE A 400 -19.31 7.46 -10.59
CA ILE A 400 -19.65 8.00 -9.28
C ILE A 400 -20.29 9.36 -9.50
N THR A 401 -21.56 9.51 -9.12
CA THR A 401 -22.32 10.77 -9.24
C THR A 401 -23.28 10.85 -8.06
N ASP A 402 -23.43 12.03 -7.47
CA ASP A 402 -24.35 12.30 -6.35
C ASP A 402 -24.21 11.30 -5.18
N GLY A 403 -22.97 10.90 -4.86
CA GLY A 403 -22.67 9.98 -3.76
C GLY A 403 -23.00 8.51 -4.03
N ARG A 404 -23.38 8.15 -5.27
CA ARG A 404 -23.67 6.78 -5.67
C ARG A 404 -22.59 6.26 -6.61
N ALA A 405 -22.14 5.03 -6.37
CA ALA A 405 -21.23 4.31 -7.24
C ALA A 405 -21.99 3.27 -8.07
N ALA A 406 -21.65 3.15 -9.34
CA ALA A 406 -22.21 2.13 -10.22
C ALA A 406 -21.15 1.60 -11.20
N ALA A 407 -21.39 0.40 -11.73
CA ALA A 407 -20.64 -0.20 -12.83
C ALA A 407 -21.62 -0.78 -13.85
N GLY A 408 -21.41 -0.50 -15.13
CA GLY A 408 -22.26 -1.05 -16.18
C GLY A 408 -22.09 -0.38 -17.55
N PRO A 409 -22.88 -0.81 -18.55
CA PRO A 409 -22.91 -0.18 -19.86
C PRO A 409 -23.58 1.20 -19.81
N VAL A 410 -22.87 2.25 -20.20
CA VAL A 410 -23.33 3.64 -20.22
C VAL A 410 -23.15 4.25 -21.60
N GLU A 411 -24.10 5.10 -21.99
CA GLU A 411 -24.01 5.92 -23.19
C GLU A 411 -23.10 7.12 -22.94
N VAL A 412 -22.05 7.24 -23.73
CA VAL A 412 -21.06 8.32 -23.66
C VAL A 412 -21.19 9.19 -24.92
N PRO A 413 -21.21 10.53 -24.80
CA PRO A 413 -21.17 11.42 -25.95
C PRO A 413 -19.98 11.13 -26.87
N GLN A 414 -20.19 11.12 -28.18
CA GLN A 414 -19.14 10.75 -29.14
C GLN A 414 -17.95 11.74 -29.16
N ASP A 415 -18.15 12.97 -28.71
CA ASP A 415 -17.12 13.99 -28.50
C ASP A 415 -16.49 13.97 -27.09
N GLY A 416 -16.99 13.09 -26.21
CA GLY A 416 -16.52 12.94 -24.84
C GLY A 416 -15.19 12.19 -24.72
N PRO A 417 -14.47 12.35 -23.59
CA PRO A 417 -13.13 11.79 -23.39
C PRO A 417 -13.10 10.26 -23.38
N LEU A 418 -14.20 9.59 -23.03
CA LEU A 418 -14.29 8.13 -23.01
C LEU A 418 -14.64 7.51 -24.36
N ALA A 419 -15.12 8.29 -25.33
CA ALA A 419 -15.55 7.75 -26.62
C ALA A 419 -14.38 7.21 -27.45
N VAL A 420 -13.20 7.84 -27.37
CA VAL A 420 -12.01 7.43 -28.12
C VAL A 420 -11.25 6.25 -27.50
N ILE A 421 -11.68 5.80 -26.31
CA ILE A 421 -10.97 4.79 -25.53
C ILE A 421 -11.48 3.41 -25.96
N THR A 422 -10.63 2.71 -26.68
CA THR A 422 -10.88 1.35 -27.20
C THR A 422 -9.60 0.50 -27.08
N GLY A 423 -9.64 -0.73 -27.60
CA GLY A 423 -8.44 -1.57 -27.75
C GLY A 423 -7.86 -2.11 -26.44
N GLY A 424 -8.66 -2.17 -25.37
CA GLY A 424 -8.21 -2.66 -24.07
C GLY A 424 -7.47 -1.64 -23.20
N SER A 425 -7.48 -0.37 -23.59
CA SER A 425 -6.95 0.72 -22.76
C SER A 425 -7.93 1.13 -21.66
N ASN A 426 -7.40 1.69 -20.57
CA ASN A 426 -8.18 2.20 -19.45
C ASN A 426 -8.11 3.73 -19.42
N ALA A 427 -9.21 4.35 -18.99
CA ALA A 427 -9.29 5.80 -18.84
C ALA A 427 -10.07 6.16 -17.57
N PHE A 428 -9.64 7.23 -16.92
CA PHE A 428 -10.20 7.74 -15.67
C PHE A 428 -10.47 9.23 -15.84
N VAL A 429 -11.74 9.63 -15.73
CA VAL A 429 -12.21 11.00 -15.93
C VAL A 429 -12.70 11.53 -14.60
N PHE A 430 -11.97 12.50 -14.06
CA PHE A 430 -12.30 13.17 -12.82
C PHE A 430 -12.84 14.57 -13.12
N THR A 431 -14.14 14.75 -12.93
CA THR A 431 -14.77 16.08 -12.87
C THR A 431 -14.82 16.52 -11.41
N THR A 432 -14.11 17.58 -11.08
CA THR A 432 -14.02 18.10 -9.70
C THR A 432 -14.40 19.57 -9.65
N ARG A 433 -14.37 20.17 -8.46
CA ARG A 433 -14.63 21.61 -8.30
C ARG A 433 -13.66 22.44 -9.13
N TYR A 434 -12.38 22.07 -9.15
CA TYR A 434 -11.35 22.81 -9.89
C TYR A 434 -11.17 22.32 -11.34
N TYR A 435 -11.49 21.06 -11.64
CA TYR A 435 -11.46 20.49 -12.99
C TYR A 435 -12.88 20.44 -13.59
N SER A 436 -13.45 21.63 -13.80
CA SER A 436 -14.73 21.87 -14.45
C SER A 436 -14.71 23.23 -15.16
N PRO A 437 -15.15 23.33 -16.44
CA PRO A 437 -15.86 22.30 -17.20
C PRO A 437 -14.95 21.25 -17.87
N ILE A 438 -13.63 21.45 -17.88
CA ILE A 438 -12.68 20.50 -18.48
C ILE A 438 -12.19 19.52 -17.39
N PRO A 439 -12.54 18.21 -17.47
CA PRO A 439 -12.13 17.24 -16.46
C PRO A 439 -10.66 16.84 -16.59
N LEU A 440 -10.08 16.30 -15.51
CA LEU A 440 -8.79 15.62 -15.56
C LEU A 440 -8.98 14.22 -16.15
N VAL A 441 -8.23 13.90 -17.20
CA VAL A 441 -8.26 12.59 -17.85
C VAL A 441 -6.91 11.90 -17.69
N ILE A 442 -6.91 10.69 -17.12
CA ILE A 442 -5.74 9.81 -17.04
C ILE A 442 -6.02 8.60 -17.94
N HIS A 443 -5.19 8.39 -18.96
CA HIS A 443 -5.35 7.32 -19.95
C HIS A 443 -4.06 6.55 -20.16
N GLY A 444 -4.18 5.23 -20.34
CA GLY A 444 -3.07 4.37 -20.75
C GLY A 444 -3.41 2.89 -20.60
N TYR A 445 -2.38 2.05 -20.65
CA TYR A 445 -2.55 0.61 -20.40
C TYR A 445 -2.85 0.38 -18.93
N GLY A 446 -4.03 -0.15 -18.63
CA GLY A 446 -4.48 -0.42 -17.26
C GLY A 446 -4.53 -1.90 -16.90
N ALA A 447 -3.81 -2.74 -17.65
CA ALA A 447 -3.63 -4.17 -17.42
C ALA A 447 -2.24 -4.60 -17.88
N GLY A 448 -1.80 -5.79 -17.44
CA GLY A 448 -0.51 -6.37 -17.77
C GLY A 448 0.41 -6.50 -16.55
N ALA A 449 1.11 -7.62 -16.48
CA ALA A 449 1.95 -7.97 -15.34
C ALA A 449 3.11 -6.99 -15.14
N ASP A 450 3.82 -6.62 -16.22
CA ASP A 450 4.95 -5.70 -16.15
C ASP A 450 4.53 -4.30 -15.69
N VAL A 451 3.41 -3.78 -16.21
CA VAL A 451 2.88 -2.45 -15.85
C VAL A 451 2.39 -2.43 -14.39
N THR A 452 1.72 -3.50 -13.96
CA THR A 452 1.28 -3.64 -12.56
C THR A 452 2.48 -3.75 -11.61
N ALA A 453 3.47 -4.58 -11.95
CA ALA A 453 4.71 -4.70 -11.18
C ALA A 453 5.46 -3.36 -11.08
N ALA A 454 5.48 -2.57 -12.16
CA ALA A 454 6.10 -1.25 -12.15
C ALA A 454 5.37 -0.28 -11.22
N GLY A 455 4.03 -0.31 -11.18
CA GLY A 455 3.24 0.47 -10.22
C GLY A 455 3.51 0.05 -8.76
N VAL A 456 3.60 -1.26 -8.50
CA VAL A 456 3.95 -1.79 -7.17
C VAL A 456 5.35 -1.36 -6.79
N PHE A 457 6.30 -1.40 -7.73
CA PHE A 457 7.66 -0.94 -7.50
C PHE A 457 7.73 0.55 -7.19
N ALA A 458 6.96 1.38 -7.92
CA ALA A 458 6.85 2.80 -7.62
C ALA A 458 6.33 3.04 -6.19
N ASP A 459 5.32 2.30 -5.74
CA ASP A 459 4.82 2.38 -4.36
C ASP A 459 5.86 1.91 -3.32
N ILE A 460 6.66 0.87 -3.61
CA ILE A 460 7.78 0.47 -2.75
C ILE A 460 8.77 1.63 -2.61
N LEU A 461 9.17 2.27 -3.72
CA LEU A 461 10.11 3.39 -3.68
C LEU A 461 9.54 4.62 -2.95
N ARG A 462 8.22 4.80 -2.94
CA ARG A 462 7.56 5.83 -2.12
C ARG A 462 7.66 5.54 -0.62
N THR A 463 8.15 4.39 -0.18
CA THR A 463 8.48 4.16 1.24
C THR A 463 9.89 4.66 1.61
N ALA A 464 10.71 5.04 0.63
CA ALA A 464 11.98 5.69 0.86
C ALA A 464 11.80 7.03 1.58
N THR A 465 12.84 7.43 2.31
CA THR A 465 12.87 8.71 3.02
C THR A 465 13.27 9.85 2.09
N TRP A 466 12.96 11.09 2.48
CA TRP A 466 13.45 12.31 1.84
C TRP A 466 14.48 12.97 2.73
#